data_AF-A0A6J7QYK6-F1
#
_entry.id   AF-A0A6J7QYK6-F1
#
_cell.length_a   1.000
_cell.length_b   1.000
_cell.length_c   1.000
_cell.angle_alpha   90.00
_cell.angle_beta   90.00
_cell.angle_gamma   90.00
#
_symmetry.space_group_name_H-M   'P 1'
#
loop_
_entity.id
_entity.type
_entity.pdbx_description
1 polymer ?
#
loop_
_entity_poly.entity_id
_entity_poly.type
_entity_poly.pdbx_seq_one_letter_code
_entity_poly.pdbx_strand_id
1 'polypeptide(L)'
;MVEDDVQKVDDDYNETDLPQRSKLALAFADAFLGAQGAPSIDVQDEMKKEFTTEQIAEMGIGLALFHGFSKLLIVTGCEPEEMERTVLSAPGA
;
A
#
# COMPACT_ATOMS: atom_id res chain seq x y z
N MET A 1 -10.63 -5.77 -2.76
CA MET A 1 -10.07 -5.25 -4.01
C MET A 1 -10.31 -6.25 -5.12
N VAL A 2 -10.79 -5.78 -6.25
CA VAL A 2 -10.80 -6.48 -7.53
C VAL A 2 -9.68 -5.93 -8.43
N GLU A 3 -9.42 -6.56 -9.57
CA GLU A 3 -8.35 -6.12 -10.48
C GLU A 3 -8.51 -4.66 -10.96
N ASP A 4 -9.74 -4.24 -11.20
CA ASP A 4 -10.07 -2.87 -11.61
C ASP A 4 -9.71 -1.82 -10.53
N ASP A 5 -9.60 -2.23 -9.27
CA ASP A 5 -9.25 -1.32 -8.18
C ASP A 5 -7.77 -0.91 -8.20
N VAL A 6 -6.90 -1.66 -8.89
CA VAL A 6 -5.45 -1.41 -8.89
C VAL A 6 -5.12 -0.04 -9.49
N GLN A 7 -5.89 0.43 -10.48
CA GLN A 7 -5.68 1.77 -11.07
C GLN A 7 -6.09 2.91 -10.14
N LYS A 8 -6.85 2.62 -9.08
CA LYS A 8 -7.38 3.61 -8.15
C LYS A 8 -6.46 3.85 -6.94
N VAL A 9 -5.38 3.09 -6.83
CA VAL A 9 -4.39 3.15 -5.74
C VAL A 9 -3.36 4.27 -5.96
N ASP A 10 -3.50 5.04 -7.03
CA ASP A 10 -2.62 6.17 -7.37
C ASP A 10 -2.88 7.39 -6.48
N ASP A 11 -2.18 8.50 -6.78
CA ASP A 11 -2.47 9.82 -6.22
C ASP A 11 -3.99 10.12 -6.27
N ASP A 12 -4.49 10.83 -5.24
CA ASP A 12 -5.90 11.15 -5.08
C ASP A 12 -6.85 9.94 -4.91
N TYR A 13 -6.34 8.76 -4.47
CA TYR A 13 -7.17 7.58 -4.15
C TYR A 13 -8.36 7.87 -3.21
N ASN A 14 -8.28 8.95 -2.41
CA ASN A 14 -9.36 9.40 -1.55
C ASN A 14 -10.62 9.80 -2.32
N GLU A 15 -10.50 10.26 -3.56
CA GLU A 15 -11.62 10.67 -4.43
C GLU A 15 -12.26 9.49 -5.17
N THR A 16 -11.65 8.31 -5.11
CA THR A 16 -12.14 7.11 -5.80
C THR A 16 -13.23 6.39 -5.01
N ASP A 17 -13.86 5.39 -5.62
CA ASP A 17 -14.82 4.48 -4.99
C ASP A 17 -14.14 3.31 -4.23
N LEU A 18 -12.83 3.39 -3.95
CA LEU A 18 -12.15 2.37 -3.16
C LEU A 18 -12.82 2.18 -1.79
N PRO A 19 -12.91 0.93 -1.29
CA PRO A 19 -13.44 0.66 0.03
C PRO A 19 -12.69 1.46 1.11
N GLN A 20 -13.41 1.93 2.12
CA GLN A 20 -12.83 2.71 3.22
C GLN A 20 -11.62 1.99 3.86
N ARG A 21 -11.73 0.67 4.02
CA ARG A 21 -10.65 -0.19 4.49
C ARG A 21 -9.36 -0.04 3.67
N SER A 22 -9.47 -0.02 2.34
CA SER A 22 -8.32 0.16 1.44
C SER A 22 -7.74 1.56 1.57
N LYS A 23 -8.58 2.61 1.61
CA LYS A 23 -8.13 4.00 1.79
C LYS A 23 -7.36 4.20 3.10
N LEU A 24 -7.81 3.59 4.19
CA LEU A 24 -7.12 3.63 5.49
C LEU A 24 -5.73 2.95 5.43
N ALA A 25 -5.64 1.80 4.76
CA ALA A 25 -4.36 1.12 4.55
C ALA A 25 -3.39 1.96 3.69
N LEU A 26 -3.89 2.64 2.66
CA LEU A 26 -3.10 3.56 1.84
C LEU A 26 -2.62 4.77 2.63
N ALA A 27 -3.49 5.40 3.43
CA ALA A 27 -3.10 6.52 4.29
C ALA A 27 -2.02 6.13 5.31
N PHE A 28 -2.08 4.90 5.84
CA PHE A 28 -1.03 4.35 6.69
C PHE A 28 0.29 4.15 5.91
N ALA A 29 0.22 3.63 4.68
CA ALA A 29 1.38 3.45 3.82
C ALA A 29 2.04 4.78 3.43
N ASP A 30 1.27 5.82 3.11
CA ASP A 30 1.78 7.14 2.76
C ASP A 30 2.57 7.77 3.91
N ALA A 31 2.01 7.71 5.12
CA ALA A 31 2.69 8.22 6.32
C ALA A 31 4.01 7.49 6.58
N PHE A 32 4.03 6.17 6.40
CA PHE A 32 5.21 5.33 6.58
C PHE A 32 6.29 5.62 5.52
N LEU A 33 5.93 5.58 4.24
CA LEU A 33 6.85 5.70 3.11
C LEU A 33 7.35 7.13 2.90
N GLY A 34 6.49 8.13 3.15
CA GLY A 34 6.84 9.55 3.11
C GLY A 34 7.71 10.03 4.28
N ALA A 35 8.06 9.13 5.21
CA ALA A 35 8.82 9.43 6.42
C ALA A 35 8.20 10.56 7.27
N GLN A 36 6.86 10.67 7.25
CA GLN A 36 6.10 11.70 7.97
C GLN A 36 5.92 11.36 9.46
N GLY A 37 6.33 10.15 9.87
CA GLY A 37 6.13 9.62 11.20
C GLY A 37 4.85 8.80 11.30
N ALA A 38 4.19 8.86 12.45
CA ALA A 38 2.89 8.21 12.61
C ALA A 38 1.81 8.93 11.78
N PRO A 39 0.78 8.22 11.27
CA PRO A 39 -0.38 8.85 10.65
C PRO A 39 -1.04 9.87 11.59
N SER A 40 -1.90 10.74 11.05
CA SER A 40 -2.69 11.65 11.88
C SER A 40 -3.51 10.88 12.93
N ILE A 41 -3.86 11.55 14.04
CA ILE A 41 -4.62 10.92 15.13
C ILE A 41 -5.96 10.37 14.61
N ASP A 42 -6.64 11.12 13.73
CA ASP A 42 -7.90 10.69 13.13
C ASP A 42 -7.73 9.38 12.33
N VAL A 43 -6.65 9.27 11.52
CA VAL A 43 -6.35 8.04 10.78
C VAL A 43 -6.00 6.90 11.72
N GLN A 44 -5.24 7.15 12.80
CA GLN A 44 -4.92 6.12 13.79
C GLN A 44 -6.18 5.59 14.49
N ASP A 45 -7.13 6.45 14.79
CA ASP A 45 -8.38 6.07 15.46
C ASP A 45 -9.30 5.30 14.52
N GLU A 46 -9.43 5.71 13.26
CA GLU A 46 -10.18 4.94 12.24
C GLU A 46 -9.51 3.59 11.94
N MET A 47 -8.18 3.54 11.88
CA MET A 47 -7.42 2.29 11.70
C MET A 47 -7.71 1.29 12.83
N LYS A 48 -7.78 1.75 14.09
CA LYS A 48 -8.10 0.88 15.24
C LYS A 48 -9.56 0.40 15.27
N LYS A 49 -10.46 1.07 14.54
CA LYS A 49 -11.86 0.62 14.37
C LYS A 49 -11.97 -0.44 13.28
N GLU A 50 -11.21 -0.29 12.21
CA GLU A 50 -11.29 -1.15 11.01
C GLU A 50 -10.38 -2.39 11.10
N PHE A 51 -9.22 -2.28 11.75
CA PHE A 51 -8.20 -3.33 11.81
C PHE A 51 -7.88 -3.73 13.24
N THR A 52 -7.48 -4.99 13.41
CA THR A 52 -6.90 -5.44 14.69
C THR A 52 -5.46 -4.94 14.83
N THR A 53 -4.95 -4.92 16.06
CA THR A 53 -3.55 -4.57 16.33
C THR A 53 -2.57 -5.45 15.55
N GLU A 54 -2.87 -6.75 15.42
CA GLU A 54 -2.05 -7.71 14.66
C GLU A 54 -2.04 -7.38 13.17
N GLN A 55 -3.19 -7.01 12.60
CA GLN A 55 -3.29 -6.59 11.20
C GLN A 55 -2.50 -5.31 10.93
N ILE A 56 -2.55 -4.34 11.87
CA ILE A 56 -1.77 -3.10 11.77
C ILE A 56 -0.27 -3.41 11.84
N ALA A 57 0.14 -4.30 12.74
CA ALA A 57 1.52 -4.73 12.85
C ALA A 57 2.00 -5.46 11.59
N GLU A 58 1.20 -6.37 11.05
CA GLU A 58 1.49 -7.11 9.83
C GLU A 58 1.62 -6.17 8.62
N MET A 59 0.73 -5.19 8.47
CA MET A 59 0.85 -4.14 7.45
C MET A 59 2.17 -3.37 7.59
N GLY A 60 2.54 -2.96 8.81
CA GLY A 60 3.81 -2.27 9.07
C GLY A 60 5.04 -3.11 8.71
N ILE A 61 5.03 -4.40 9.05
CA ILE A 61 6.10 -5.34 8.68
C ILE A 61 6.21 -5.49 7.16
N GLY A 62 5.07 -5.65 6.48
CA GLY A 62 5.01 -5.73 5.01
C GLY A 62 5.60 -4.49 4.35
N LEU A 63 5.18 -3.30 4.79
CA LEU A 63 5.72 -2.03 4.28
C LEU A 63 7.23 -1.91 4.52
N ALA A 64 7.71 -2.25 5.72
CA ALA A 64 9.13 -2.22 6.03
C ALA A 64 9.95 -3.16 5.11
N LEU A 65 9.43 -4.37 4.85
CA LEU A 65 10.06 -5.34 3.98
C LEU A 65 10.19 -4.80 2.54
N PHE A 66 9.09 -4.36 1.95
CA PHE A 66 9.09 -3.85 0.56
C PHE A 66 9.89 -2.55 0.42
N HIS A 67 9.85 -1.66 1.42
CA HIS A 67 10.64 -0.44 1.43
C HIS A 67 12.15 -0.70 1.55
N GLY A 68 12.54 -1.73 2.32
CA GLY A 68 13.93 -2.16 2.40
C GLY A 68 14.44 -2.72 1.07
N PHE A 69 13.63 -3.56 0.41
CA PHE A 69 13.97 -4.10 -0.91
C PHE A 69 14.00 -3.05 -2.00
N SER A 70 13.09 -2.06 -2.02
CA SER A 70 13.13 -1.00 -3.02
C SER A 70 14.44 -0.21 -2.95
N LYS A 71 14.93 0.11 -1.74
CA LYS A 71 16.25 0.74 -1.55
C LYS A 71 17.40 -0.14 -2.03
N LEU A 72 17.30 -1.46 -1.84
CA LEU A 72 18.31 -2.39 -2.36
C LEU A 72 18.33 -2.37 -3.89
N LEU A 73 17.17 -2.41 -4.54
CA LEU A 73 17.06 -2.32 -6.00
C LEU A 73 17.65 -1.00 -6.53
N ILE A 74 17.35 0.12 -5.88
CA ILE A 74 17.90 1.43 -6.24
C ILE A 74 19.44 1.42 -6.16
N VAL A 75 20.02 0.95 -5.05
CA VAL A 75 21.49 0.99 -4.88
C VAL A 75 22.23 0.01 -5.79
N THR A 76 21.60 -1.11 -6.17
CA THR A 76 22.20 -2.06 -7.12
C THR A 76 21.96 -1.68 -8.58
N GLY A 77 21.22 -0.60 -8.87
CA GLY A 77 20.83 -0.23 -10.23
C GLY A 77 19.88 -1.24 -10.88
N CYS A 78 19.08 -1.94 -10.06
CA CYS A 78 18.07 -2.91 -10.49
C CYS A 78 16.63 -2.36 -10.33
N GLU A 79 16.47 -1.05 -10.15
CA GLU A 79 15.16 -0.42 -10.22
C GLU A 79 14.61 -0.54 -11.64
N PRO A 80 13.39 -1.06 -11.83
CA PRO A 80 12.75 -1.09 -13.14
C PRO A 80 12.41 0.33 -13.60
N GLU A 81 12.72 0.69 -14.85
CA GLU A 81 12.32 1.99 -15.42
C GLU A 81 10.79 2.14 -15.49
N GLU A 82 10.08 1.02 -15.69
CA GLU A 82 8.62 0.94 -15.68
C GLU A 82 8.15 -0.32 -14.96
N MET A 83 7.03 -0.24 -14.25
CA MET A 83 6.37 -1.39 -13.63
C MET A 83 5.43 -2.09 -14.62
N GLU A 84 6.01 -2.75 -15.63
CA GLU A 84 5.23 -3.50 -16.63
C GLU A 84 4.30 -4.52 -15.95
N ARG A 85 3.00 -4.39 -16.20
CA ARG A 85 2.02 -5.37 -15.70
C ARG A 85 2.12 -6.65 -16.50
N THR A 86 2.37 -7.76 -15.81
CA THR A 86 2.20 -9.11 -16.37
C THR A 86 0.79 -9.61 -16.03
N VAL A 87 -0.08 -9.70 -17.03
CA VAL A 87 -1.42 -10.29 -16.87
C VAL A 87 -1.31 -11.81 -17.05
N LEU A 88 -1.54 -12.56 -15.98
CA LEU A 88 -1.55 -14.02 -16.02
C LEU A 88 -3.01 -14.51 -16.10
N SER A 89 -3.38 -15.16 -17.20
CA SER A 89 -4.68 -15.83 -17.29
C SER A 89 -4.79 -16.92 -16.23
N ALA A 90 -5.93 -16.99 -15.54
CA ALA A 90 -6.21 -18.10 -14.66
C ALA A 90 -6.18 -19.43 -15.45
N PRO A 91 -5.58 -20.51 -14.93
CA PRO A 91 -5.57 -21.79 -15.63
C PRO A 91 -7.00 -22.27 -15.90
N GLY A 92 -7.38 -22.40 -17.18
CA GLY A 92 -8.67 -22.96 -17.61
C GLY A 92 -9.74 -21.96 -18.09
N ALA A 93 -9.39 -20.69 -18.35
CA ALA A 93 -10.24 -19.75 -19.07
C ALA A 93 -10.14 -19.91 -20.60
#